data_AF-A0A9W9ZS02-F1
#
_entry.id   AF-A0A9W9ZS02-F1
#
_cell.length_a   1.000
_cell.length_b   1.000
_cell.length_c   1.000
_cell.angle_alpha   90.00
_cell.angle_beta   90.00
_cell.angle_gamma   90.00
#
_symmetry.space_group_name_H-M   'P 1'
#
loop_
_entity.id
_entity.type
_entity.pdbx_description
1 polymer ?
#
loop_
_entity_poly.entity_id
_entity_poly.type
_entity_poly.pdbx_seq_one_letter_code
_entity_poly.pdbx_strand_id
1 'polypeptide(L)'
;MTTTSQQTYEREKREMQQNHQSQVMRLEARLKDVENSNKDLNQKKYQADSCIRDLKSKLAALDEECKFAKQELHKLRRENGSLDSERHEHSKTLSQLQTKVAVQEQELTDKEQVIARTNELLENSNEQRRKQEKALEEKQEQISKVDANFKSVTGDVIKGNEIIQRLQSELRTYKSKMKLKSVVMTKQEKLLAEKETAVERHRQENASLESTVKNKEDEVKKLSEALETTTAKLEESKQLLKTNENVINWLNKQMNDQMMSQQRLGPFEMHTKTVSPRGPPLVPYNKVTSTTVGSSSAGNRTDIPRFTEPAQIAYRKPGSRQGMLPHPVGQSTPNVPSGVLPAGGVTPLSRPLTGTEPILDAKYFHATGNGANPQKPGAEPPLMSAYFPRPRGTLPTT
;
A
#
# COMPACT_ATOMS: atom_id res chain seq x y z
N MET A 1 -32.42 -198.89 -23.20
CA MET A 1 -31.43 -197.87 -23.61
C MET A 1 -32.07 -196.51 -24.00
N THR A 2 -33.38 -196.31 -23.81
CA THR A 2 -34.10 -195.08 -24.21
C THR A 2 -34.29 -194.07 -23.07
N THR A 3 -34.18 -194.47 -21.80
CA THR A 3 -34.38 -193.60 -20.62
C THR A 3 -33.20 -192.68 -20.31
N THR A 4 -31.96 -193.11 -20.59
CA THR A 4 -30.75 -192.29 -20.37
C THR A 4 -30.65 -191.15 -21.38
N SER A 5 -30.95 -191.44 -22.66
CA SER A 5 -30.95 -190.43 -23.75
C SER A 5 -32.03 -189.35 -23.53
N GLN A 6 -33.20 -189.76 -23.02
CA GLN A 6 -34.28 -188.82 -22.71
C GLN A 6 -33.96 -187.95 -21.48
N GLN A 7 -33.33 -188.51 -20.44
CA GLN A 7 -32.88 -187.74 -19.27
C GLN A 7 -31.73 -186.77 -19.60
N THR A 8 -30.81 -187.14 -20.51
CA THR A 8 -29.75 -186.24 -20.96
C THR A 8 -30.31 -185.10 -21.80
N TYR A 9 -31.26 -185.37 -22.70
CA TYR A 9 -31.94 -184.34 -23.49
C TYR A 9 -32.74 -183.37 -22.62
N GLU A 10 -33.48 -183.86 -21.62
CA GLU A 10 -34.20 -182.99 -20.68
C GLU A 10 -33.28 -182.14 -19.81
N ARG A 11 -32.11 -182.67 -19.43
CA ARG A 11 -31.08 -181.92 -18.69
C ARG A 11 -30.49 -180.82 -19.55
N GLU A 12 -30.08 -181.15 -20.78
CA GLU A 12 -29.50 -180.20 -21.73
C GLU A 12 -30.50 -179.11 -22.12
N LYS A 13 -31.78 -179.47 -22.32
CA LYS A 13 -32.87 -178.51 -22.51
C LYS A 13 -33.04 -177.59 -21.31
N ARG A 14 -33.01 -178.12 -20.08
CA ARG A 14 -33.13 -177.31 -18.85
C ARG A 14 -31.93 -176.37 -18.68
N GLU A 15 -30.72 -176.84 -18.97
CA GLU A 15 -29.49 -176.04 -18.91
C GLU A 15 -29.49 -174.95 -19.98
N MET A 16 -29.91 -175.28 -21.21
CA MET A 16 -30.09 -174.29 -22.29
C MET A 16 -31.15 -173.25 -21.93
N GLN A 17 -32.28 -173.67 -21.34
CA GLN A 17 -33.33 -172.77 -20.86
C GLN A 17 -32.82 -171.87 -19.72
N GLN A 18 -32.06 -172.42 -18.76
CA GLN A 18 -31.48 -171.66 -17.66
C GLN A 18 -30.41 -170.66 -18.15
N ASN A 19 -29.58 -171.07 -19.12
CA ASN A 19 -28.58 -170.20 -19.74
C ASN A 19 -29.24 -169.08 -20.53
N HIS A 20 -30.29 -169.39 -21.31
CA HIS A 20 -31.06 -168.39 -22.02
C HIS A 20 -31.75 -167.42 -21.05
N GLN A 21 -32.39 -167.93 -19.99
CA GLN A 21 -33.02 -167.11 -18.96
C GLN A 21 -32.01 -166.21 -18.23
N SER A 22 -30.82 -166.73 -17.92
CA SER A 22 -29.73 -165.95 -17.33
C SER A 22 -29.21 -164.86 -18.29
N GLN A 23 -29.13 -165.18 -19.60
CA GLN A 23 -28.76 -164.21 -20.62
C GLN A 23 -29.81 -163.11 -20.77
N VAL A 24 -31.10 -163.46 -20.75
CA VAL A 24 -32.23 -162.51 -20.79
C VAL A 24 -32.18 -161.60 -19.57
N MET A 25 -32.08 -162.14 -18.35
CA MET A 25 -31.97 -161.34 -17.12
C MET A 25 -30.76 -160.39 -17.15
N ARG A 26 -29.61 -160.84 -17.66
CA ARG A 26 -28.42 -159.98 -17.80
C ARG A 26 -28.62 -158.88 -18.84
N LEU A 27 -29.29 -159.17 -19.95
CA LEU A 27 -29.61 -158.17 -20.97
C LEU A 27 -30.65 -157.17 -20.48
N GLU A 28 -31.66 -157.62 -19.73
CA GLU A 28 -32.67 -156.75 -19.10
C GLU A 28 -32.05 -155.83 -18.05
N ALA A 29 -31.15 -156.34 -17.20
CA ALA A 29 -30.41 -155.53 -16.24
C ALA A 29 -29.56 -154.46 -16.95
N ARG A 30 -28.82 -154.86 -17.99
CA ARG A 30 -28.03 -153.92 -18.80
C ARG A 30 -28.90 -152.89 -19.52
N LEU A 31 -30.06 -153.30 -20.05
CA LEU A 31 -31.02 -152.40 -20.68
C LEU A 31 -31.50 -151.35 -19.68
N LYS A 32 -31.90 -151.78 -18.48
CA LYS A 32 -32.34 -150.90 -17.40
C LYS A 32 -31.24 -149.92 -16.95
N ASP A 33 -30.00 -150.39 -16.83
CA ASP A 33 -28.86 -149.53 -16.47
C ASP A 33 -28.59 -148.47 -17.55
N VAL A 34 -28.63 -148.86 -18.82
CA VAL A 34 -28.49 -147.93 -19.95
C VAL A 34 -29.66 -146.94 -20.01
N GLU A 35 -30.90 -147.38 -19.77
CA GLU A 35 -32.07 -146.52 -19.70
C GLU A 35 -31.99 -145.50 -18.56
N ASN A 36 -31.56 -145.95 -17.37
CA ASN A 36 -31.34 -145.06 -16.22
C ASN A 36 -30.22 -144.06 -16.50
N SER A 37 -29.11 -144.53 -17.09
CA SER A 37 -28.01 -143.65 -17.49
C SER A 37 -28.45 -142.63 -18.54
N ASN A 38 -29.28 -143.02 -19.52
CA ASN A 38 -29.80 -142.11 -20.53
C ASN A 38 -30.74 -141.06 -19.92
N LYS A 39 -31.60 -141.45 -18.97
CA LYS A 39 -32.45 -140.51 -18.21
C LYS A 39 -31.62 -139.50 -17.42
N ASP A 40 -30.61 -139.95 -16.67
CA ASP A 40 -29.71 -139.06 -15.91
C ASP A 40 -28.94 -138.10 -16.84
N LEU A 41 -28.38 -138.61 -17.94
CA LEU A 41 -27.70 -137.78 -18.94
C LEU A 41 -28.65 -136.75 -19.58
N ASN A 42 -29.88 -137.12 -19.89
CA ASN A 42 -30.89 -136.19 -20.41
C ASN A 42 -31.28 -135.13 -19.37
N GLN A 43 -31.44 -135.50 -18.10
CA GLN A 43 -31.72 -134.54 -17.03
C GLN A 43 -30.57 -133.54 -16.85
N LYS A 44 -29.32 -134.02 -16.82
CA LYS A 44 -28.12 -133.17 -16.78
C LYS A 44 -28.01 -132.26 -17.99
N LYS A 45 -28.33 -132.76 -19.19
CA LYS A 45 -28.41 -131.96 -20.40
C LYS A 45 -29.43 -130.83 -20.26
N TYR A 46 -30.65 -131.12 -19.84
CA TYR A 46 -31.68 -130.08 -19.67
C TYR A 46 -31.30 -129.03 -18.62
N GLN A 47 -30.66 -129.43 -17.52
CA GLN A 47 -30.15 -128.50 -16.52
C GLN A 47 -29.03 -127.61 -17.08
N ALA A 48 -28.08 -128.19 -17.81
CA ALA A 48 -27.02 -127.44 -18.48
C ALA A 48 -27.59 -126.45 -19.51
N ASP A 49 -28.55 -126.89 -20.34
CA ASP A 49 -29.22 -126.04 -21.34
C ASP A 49 -30.01 -124.89 -20.70
N SER A 50 -30.63 -125.11 -19.53
CA SER A 50 -31.26 -124.03 -18.75
C SER A 50 -30.22 -123.04 -18.23
N CYS A 51 -29.14 -123.53 -17.62
CA CYS A 51 -28.07 -122.70 -17.09
C CYS A 51 -27.40 -121.86 -18.20
N ILE A 52 -27.17 -122.44 -19.38
CA ILE A 52 -26.61 -121.74 -20.54
C ILE A 52 -27.54 -120.60 -20.98
N ARG A 53 -28.87 -120.82 -21.01
CA ARG A 53 -29.83 -119.76 -21.37
C ARG A 53 -29.81 -118.62 -20.36
N ASP A 54 -29.81 -118.92 -19.06
CA ASP A 54 -29.76 -117.92 -18.00
C ASP A 54 -28.45 -117.11 -18.04
N LEU A 55 -27.31 -117.79 -18.22
CA LEU A 55 -26.02 -117.13 -18.34
C LEU A 55 -25.92 -116.25 -19.60
N LYS A 56 -26.48 -116.69 -20.73
CA LYS A 56 -26.55 -115.86 -21.95
C LYS A 56 -27.40 -114.61 -21.74
N SER A 57 -28.54 -114.72 -21.07
CA SER A 57 -29.39 -113.57 -20.75
C SER A 57 -28.69 -112.58 -19.82
N LYS A 58 -27.98 -113.07 -18.78
CA LYS A 58 -27.19 -112.24 -17.88
C LYS A 58 -26.02 -111.55 -18.61
N LEU A 59 -25.33 -112.26 -19.49
CA LEU A 59 -24.25 -111.69 -20.29
C LEU A 59 -24.76 -110.54 -21.17
N ALA A 60 -25.90 -110.74 -21.85
CA ALA A 60 -26.51 -109.71 -22.68
C ALA A 60 -26.92 -108.46 -21.86
N ALA A 61 -27.48 -108.65 -20.67
CA ALA A 61 -27.82 -107.54 -19.78
C ALA A 61 -26.58 -106.74 -19.33
N LEU A 62 -25.53 -107.45 -18.89
CA LEU A 62 -24.27 -106.83 -18.47
C LEU A 62 -23.56 -106.12 -19.64
N ASP A 63 -23.65 -106.65 -20.86
CA ASP A 63 -23.11 -106.02 -22.06
C ASP A 63 -23.82 -104.69 -22.37
N GLU A 64 -25.15 -104.63 -22.24
CA GLU A 64 -25.89 -103.38 -22.39
C GLU A 64 -25.55 -102.38 -21.29
N GLU A 65 -25.50 -102.80 -20.02
CA GLU A 65 -25.07 -101.93 -18.90
C GLU A 65 -23.65 -101.38 -19.13
N CYS A 66 -22.73 -102.20 -19.63
CA CYS A 66 -21.38 -101.78 -19.98
C CYS A 66 -21.37 -100.73 -21.12
N LYS A 67 -22.25 -100.88 -22.13
CA LYS A 67 -22.42 -99.87 -23.18
C LYS A 67 -22.96 -98.56 -22.62
N PHE A 68 -24.00 -98.61 -21.77
CA PHE A 68 -24.55 -97.42 -21.10
C PHE A 68 -23.51 -96.71 -20.24
N ALA A 69 -22.77 -97.44 -19.40
CA ALA A 69 -21.72 -96.88 -18.56
C ALA A 69 -20.60 -96.22 -19.38
N LYS A 70 -20.21 -96.81 -20.52
CA LYS A 70 -19.24 -96.20 -21.45
C LYS A 70 -19.77 -94.91 -22.06
N GLN A 71 -21.04 -94.86 -22.47
CA GLN A 71 -21.65 -93.66 -23.02
C GLN A 71 -21.69 -92.52 -21.98
N GLU A 72 -22.07 -92.82 -20.74
CA GLU A 72 -22.10 -91.82 -19.67
C GLU A 72 -20.68 -91.34 -19.33
N LEU A 73 -19.68 -92.23 -19.28
CA LEU A 73 -18.27 -91.86 -19.12
C LEU A 73 -17.82 -90.88 -20.21
N HIS A 74 -18.19 -91.13 -21.47
CA HIS A 74 -17.85 -90.24 -22.59
C HIS A 74 -18.58 -88.89 -22.50
N LYS A 75 -19.82 -88.87 -22.00
CA LYS A 75 -20.57 -87.64 -21.74
C LYS A 75 -19.91 -86.82 -20.63
N LEU A 76 -19.66 -87.43 -19.47
CA LEU A 76 -19.01 -86.78 -18.33
C LEU A 76 -17.61 -86.26 -18.67
N ARG A 77 -16.84 -86.97 -19.50
CA ARG A 77 -15.53 -86.48 -19.98
C ARG A 77 -15.64 -85.23 -20.84
N ARG A 78 -16.65 -85.15 -21.71
CA ARG A 78 -16.91 -83.95 -22.53
C ARG A 78 -17.34 -82.79 -21.65
N GLU A 79 -18.26 -83.02 -20.72
CA GLU A 79 -18.72 -82.02 -19.77
C GLU A 79 -17.57 -81.49 -18.90
N ASN A 80 -16.72 -82.37 -18.38
CA ASN A 80 -15.54 -81.96 -17.60
C ASN A 80 -14.57 -81.10 -18.43
N GLY A 81 -14.33 -81.45 -19.70
CA GLY A 81 -13.52 -80.62 -20.59
C GLY A 81 -14.13 -79.25 -20.88
N SER A 82 -15.46 -79.16 -20.97
CA SER A 82 -16.18 -77.89 -21.10
C SER A 82 -16.01 -77.03 -19.84
N LEU A 83 -16.23 -77.62 -18.66
CA LEU A 83 -16.09 -76.94 -17.37
C LEU A 83 -14.66 -76.46 -17.12
N ASP A 84 -13.65 -77.26 -17.49
CA ASP A 84 -12.24 -76.85 -17.40
C ASP A 84 -11.94 -75.63 -18.27
N SER A 85 -12.52 -75.57 -19.47
CA SER A 85 -12.37 -74.44 -20.39
C SER A 85 -13.05 -73.17 -19.87
N GLU A 86 -14.28 -73.30 -19.36
CA GLU A 86 -15.03 -72.19 -18.74
C GLU A 86 -14.30 -71.66 -17.50
N ARG A 87 -13.79 -72.55 -16.64
CA ARG A 87 -12.98 -72.16 -15.47
C ARG A 87 -11.76 -71.35 -15.89
N HIS A 88 -11.08 -71.75 -16.97
CA HIS A 88 -9.91 -71.02 -17.45
C HIS A 88 -10.28 -69.61 -17.95
N GLU A 89 -11.37 -69.46 -18.70
CA GLU A 89 -11.82 -68.15 -19.19
C GLU A 89 -12.30 -67.25 -18.04
N HIS A 90 -12.97 -67.81 -17.03
CA HIS A 90 -13.33 -67.09 -15.81
C HIS A 90 -12.09 -66.65 -15.02
N SER A 91 -11.08 -67.52 -14.88
CA SER A 91 -9.81 -67.18 -14.22
C SER A 91 -9.07 -66.04 -14.92
N LYS A 92 -9.05 -66.06 -16.27
CA LYS A 92 -8.48 -64.99 -17.08
C LYS A 92 -9.24 -63.67 -16.89
N THR A 93 -10.57 -63.71 -16.95
CA THR A 93 -11.42 -62.52 -16.73
C THR A 93 -11.20 -61.95 -15.33
N LEU A 94 -11.11 -62.81 -14.32
CA LEU A 94 -10.87 -62.42 -12.93
C LEU A 94 -9.50 -61.73 -12.76
N SER A 95 -8.45 -62.28 -13.37
CA SER A 95 -7.11 -61.66 -13.36
C SER A 95 -7.10 -60.28 -14.04
N GLN A 96 -7.82 -60.13 -15.16
CA GLN A 96 -7.97 -58.83 -15.83
C GLN A 96 -8.71 -57.81 -14.97
N LEU A 97 -9.80 -58.22 -14.30
CA LEU A 97 -10.56 -57.35 -13.40
C LEU A 97 -9.73 -56.96 -12.18
N GLN A 98 -9.01 -57.89 -11.57
CA GLN A 98 -8.08 -57.58 -10.47
C GLN A 98 -7.02 -56.54 -10.88
N THR A 99 -6.46 -56.68 -12.09
CA THR A 99 -5.50 -55.70 -12.63
C THR A 99 -6.16 -54.33 -12.80
N LYS A 100 -7.38 -54.27 -13.35
CA LYS A 100 -8.12 -53.01 -13.50
C LYS A 100 -8.43 -52.35 -12.17
N VAL A 101 -8.86 -53.12 -11.17
CA VAL A 101 -9.13 -52.63 -9.82
C VAL A 101 -7.87 -52.05 -9.20
N ALA A 102 -6.74 -52.76 -9.25
CA ALA A 102 -5.48 -52.27 -8.71
C ALA A 102 -5.02 -50.96 -9.38
N VAL A 103 -5.19 -50.82 -10.69
CA VAL A 103 -4.88 -49.57 -11.41
C VAL A 103 -5.81 -48.44 -10.96
N GLN A 104 -7.12 -48.70 -10.85
CA GLN A 104 -8.08 -47.68 -10.41
C GLN A 104 -7.86 -47.23 -8.96
N GLU A 105 -7.52 -48.16 -8.06
CA GLU A 105 -7.17 -47.85 -6.67
C GLU A 105 -5.90 -46.97 -6.59
N GLN A 106 -4.89 -47.26 -7.42
CA GLN A 106 -3.71 -46.41 -7.52
C GLN A 106 -4.05 -45.03 -8.08
N GLU A 107 -4.85 -44.94 -9.15
CA GLU A 107 -5.27 -43.66 -9.72
C GLU A 107 -6.07 -42.81 -8.72
N LEU A 108 -6.92 -43.43 -7.89
CA LEU A 108 -7.65 -42.75 -6.83
C LEU A 108 -6.68 -42.18 -5.79
N THR A 109 -5.71 -43.00 -5.35
CA THR A 109 -4.67 -42.57 -4.40
C THR A 109 -3.85 -41.39 -4.94
N ASP A 110 -3.46 -41.44 -6.21
CA ASP A 110 -2.69 -40.37 -6.85
C ASP A 110 -3.52 -39.07 -6.95
N LYS A 111 -4.82 -39.18 -7.30
CA LYS A 111 -5.74 -38.03 -7.34
C LYS A 111 -5.94 -37.43 -5.95
N GLU A 112 -6.09 -38.25 -4.91
CA GLU A 112 -6.19 -37.79 -3.52
C GLU A 112 -4.94 -37.02 -3.08
N GLN A 113 -3.74 -37.49 -3.45
CA GLN A 113 -2.50 -36.77 -3.18
C GLN A 113 -2.43 -35.41 -3.90
N VAL A 114 -2.86 -35.36 -5.16
CA VAL A 114 -2.91 -34.09 -5.92
C VAL A 114 -3.90 -33.14 -5.26
N ILE A 115 -5.10 -33.60 -4.89
CA ILE A 115 -6.10 -32.79 -4.20
C ILE A 115 -5.54 -32.24 -2.89
N ALA A 116 -4.89 -33.09 -2.07
CA ALA A 116 -4.27 -32.66 -0.83
C ALA A 116 -3.22 -31.55 -1.03
N ARG A 117 -2.31 -31.72 -2.00
CA ARG A 117 -1.31 -30.69 -2.34
C ARG A 117 -1.96 -29.40 -2.85
N THR A 118 -3.00 -29.49 -3.68
CA THR A 118 -3.70 -28.30 -4.19
C THR A 118 -4.44 -27.55 -3.09
N ASN A 119 -5.02 -28.25 -2.13
CA ASN A 119 -5.68 -27.62 -0.98
C ASN A 119 -4.67 -26.92 -0.07
N GLU A 120 -3.50 -27.52 0.17
CA GLU A 120 -2.42 -26.87 0.92
C GLU A 120 -1.94 -25.58 0.24
N LEU A 121 -1.75 -25.61 -1.09
CA LEU A 121 -1.37 -24.42 -1.86
C LEU A 121 -2.46 -23.34 -1.82
N LEU A 122 -3.74 -23.73 -1.91
CA LEU A 122 -4.87 -22.82 -1.82
C LEU A 122 -4.94 -22.16 -0.44
N GLU A 123 -4.75 -22.92 0.63
CA GLU A 123 -4.73 -22.40 2.00
C GLU A 123 -3.57 -21.43 2.22
N ASN A 124 -2.37 -21.78 1.76
CA ASN A 124 -1.21 -20.89 1.80
C ASN A 124 -1.45 -19.59 1.02
N SER A 125 -2.09 -19.67 -0.16
CA SER A 125 -2.46 -18.49 -0.95
C SER A 125 -3.51 -17.64 -0.25
N ASN A 126 -4.51 -18.26 0.39
CA ASN A 126 -5.54 -17.56 1.15
C ASN A 126 -4.96 -16.83 2.37
N GLU A 127 -4.06 -17.47 3.11
CA GLU A 127 -3.39 -16.87 4.26
C GLU A 127 -2.49 -15.70 3.82
N GLN A 128 -1.78 -15.84 2.69
CA GLN A 128 -1.00 -14.75 2.13
C GLN A 128 -1.87 -13.57 1.69
N ARG A 129 -3.03 -13.83 1.06
CA ARG A 129 -4.01 -12.80 0.70
C ARG A 129 -4.51 -12.07 1.95
N ARG A 130 -4.88 -12.80 3.00
CA ARG A 130 -5.34 -12.23 4.28
C ARG A 130 -4.28 -11.32 4.93
N LYS A 131 -3.01 -11.72 4.88
CA LYS A 131 -1.89 -10.87 5.35
C LYS A 131 -1.75 -9.59 4.53
N GLN A 132 -1.88 -9.69 3.21
CA GLN A 132 -1.82 -8.52 2.32
C GLN A 132 -3.00 -7.58 2.51
N GLU A 133 -4.22 -8.11 2.68
CA GLU A 133 -5.42 -7.33 2.98
C GLU A 133 -5.27 -6.57 4.29
N LYS A 134 -4.81 -7.23 5.36
CA LYS A 134 -4.53 -6.58 6.65
C LYS A 134 -3.48 -5.47 6.50
N ALA A 135 -2.39 -5.73 5.78
CA ALA A 135 -1.36 -4.71 5.54
C ALA A 135 -1.90 -3.52 4.73
N LEU A 136 -2.81 -3.76 3.78
CA LEU A 136 -3.46 -2.69 3.01
C LEU A 136 -4.38 -1.85 3.89
N GLU A 137 -5.15 -2.48 4.79
CA GLU A 137 -6.00 -1.79 5.76
C GLU A 137 -5.18 -0.91 6.71
N GLU A 138 -4.09 -1.42 7.27
CA GLU A 138 -3.16 -0.65 8.12
C GLU A 138 -2.57 0.57 7.38
N LYS A 139 -2.23 0.42 6.10
CA LYS A 139 -1.74 1.53 5.27
C LYS A 139 -2.83 2.54 4.98
N GLN A 140 -4.07 2.09 4.74
CA GLN A 140 -5.20 2.98 4.50
C GLN A 140 -5.53 3.81 5.75
N GLU A 141 -5.45 3.21 6.94
CA GLU A 141 -5.60 3.93 8.21
C GLU A 141 -4.47 4.96 8.41
N GLN A 142 -3.22 4.58 8.12
CA GLN A 142 -2.07 5.49 8.19
C GLN A 142 -2.23 6.69 7.24
N ILE A 143 -2.68 6.46 6.00
CA ILE A 143 -2.98 7.51 5.03
C ILE A 143 -4.06 8.44 5.58
N SER A 144 -5.14 7.89 6.13
CA SER A 144 -6.26 8.66 6.67
C SER A 144 -5.82 9.54 7.85
N LYS A 145 -4.93 9.04 8.71
CA LYS A 145 -4.34 9.82 9.82
C LYS A 145 -3.46 10.97 9.32
N VAL A 146 -2.61 10.72 8.32
CA VAL A 146 -1.76 11.75 7.73
C VAL A 146 -2.59 12.82 7.02
N ASP A 147 -3.64 12.43 6.30
CA ASP A 147 -4.56 13.35 5.63
C ASP A 147 -5.31 14.24 6.65
N ALA A 148 -5.78 13.66 7.75
CA ALA A 148 -6.38 14.43 8.85
C ALA A 148 -5.40 15.44 9.46
N ASN A 149 -4.16 15.02 9.73
CA ASN A 149 -3.11 15.91 10.23
C ASN A 149 -2.79 17.02 9.23
N PHE A 150 -2.70 16.70 7.94
CA PHE A 150 -2.43 17.66 6.87
C PHE A 150 -3.53 18.72 6.78
N LYS A 151 -4.81 18.31 6.87
CA LYS A 151 -5.95 19.23 6.92
C LYS A 151 -5.89 20.15 8.13
N SER A 152 -5.54 19.62 9.31
CA SER A 152 -5.38 20.43 10.52
C SER A 152 -4.27 21.49 10.35
N VAL A 153 -3.08 21.08 9.91
CA VAL A 153 -1.94 21.98 9.69
C VAL A 153 -2.28 23.03 8.63
N THR A 154 -2.95 22.63 7.55
CA THR A 154 -3.42 23.58 6.52
C THR A 154 -4.38 24.61 7.13
N GLY A 155 -5.31 24.19 7.99
CA GLY A 155 -6.19 25.09 8.73
C GLY A 155 -5.44 26.08 9.62
N ASP A 156 -4.40 25.63 10.32
CA ASP A 156 -3.57 26.51 11.16
C ASP A 156 -2.75 27.51 10.35
N VAL A 157 -2.25 27.10 9.17
CA VAL A 157 -1.57 28.01 8.22
C VAL A 157 -2.54 29.08 7.71
N ILE A 158 -3.78 28.71 7.38
CA ILE A 158 -4.80 29.68 6.95
C ILE A 158 -5.08 30.69 8.07
N LYS A 159 -5.30 30.23 9.31
CA LYS A 159 -5.49 31.11 10.48
C LYS A 159 -4.28 32.01 10.71
N GLY A 160 -3.07 31.48 10.58
CA GLY A 160 -1.83 32.27 10.67
C GLY A 160 -1.79 33.39 9.63
N ASN A 161 -2.16 33.10 8.39
CA ASN A 161 -2.24 34.09 7.32
C ASN A 161 -3.28 35.18 7.60
N GLU A 162 -4.45 34.83 8.15
CA GLU A 162 -5.47 35.80 8.56
C GLU A 162 -4.96 36.75 9.67
N ILE A 163 -4.24 36.21 10.66
CA ILE A 163 -3.62 37.02 11.73
C ILE A 163 -2.59 37.99 11.14
N ILE A 164 -1.73 37.51 10.24
CA ILE A 164 -0.73 38.35 9.56
C ILE A 164 -1.41 39.49 8.80
N GLN A 165 -2.48 39.21 8.04
CA GLN A 165 -3.23 40.24 7.31
C GLN A 165 -3.85 41.30 8.25
N ARG A 166 -4.39 40.87 9.40
CA ARG A 166 -4.93 41.76 10.43
C ARG A 166 -3.83 42.68 10.99
N LEU A 167 -2.71 42.10 11.41
CA LEU A 167 -1.56 42.85 11.95
C LEU A 167 -0.98 43.82 10.92
N GLN A 168 -0.87 43.43 9.64
CA GLN A 168 -0.42 44.33 8.57
C GLN A 168 -1.37 45.53 8.37
N SER A 169 -2.67 45.31 8.51
CA SER A 169 -3.70 46.36 8.39
C SER A 169 -3.65 47.32 9.58
N GLU A 170 -3.48 46.78 10.80
CA GLU A 170 -3.23 47.57 12.01
C GLU A 170 -1.94 48.38 11.88
N LEU A 171 -0.84 47.78 11.41
CA LEU A 171 0.44 48.47 11.20
C LEU A 171 0.32 49.62 10.21
N ARG A 172 -0.40 49.45 9.08
CA ARG A 172 -0.71 50.56 8.17
C ARG A 172 -1.48 51.67 8.88
N THR A 173 -2.49 51.31 9.68
CA THR A 173 -3.29 52.27 10.45
C THR A 173 -2.43 53.05 11.44
N TYR A 174 -1.56 52.37 12.21
CA TYR A 174 -0.62 53.01 13.12
C TYR A 174 0.38 53.91 12.39
N LYS A 175 0.90 53.48 11.24
CA LYS A 175 1.80 54.29 10.41
C LYS A 175 1.10 55.58 9.94
N SER A 176 -0.16 55.49 9.50
CA SER A 176 -0.95 56.67 9.12
C SER A 176 -1.22 57.60 10.30
N LYS A 177 -1.59 57.05 11.48
CA LYS A 177 -1.75 57.83 12.71
C LYS A 177 -0.45 58.54 13.11
N MET A 178 0.68 57.85 13.00
CA MET A 178 1.99 58.41 13.33
C MET A 178 2.41 59.53 12.38
N LYS A 179 2.15 59.38 11.07
CA LYS A 179 2.34 60.47 10.10
C LYS A 179 1.49 61.70 10.43
N LEU A 180 0.20 61.50 10.76
CA LEU A 180 -0.67 62.61 11.16
C LEU A 180 -0.15 63.28 12.44
N LYS A 181 0.24 62.49 13.45
CA LYS A 181 0.83 63.00 14.69
C LYS A 181 2.10 63.81 14.41
N SER A 182 2.97 63.33 13.52
CA SER A 182 4.17 64.06 13.09
C SER A 182 3.80 65.40 12.44
N VAL A 183 2.82 65.44 11.54
CA VAL A 183 2.35 66.70 10.91
C VAL A 183 1.76 67.65 11.94
N VAL A 184 0.95 67.15 12.87
CA VAL A 184 0.39 67.95 13.97
C VAL A 184 1.49 68.50 14.87
N MET A 185 2.48 67.69 15.23
CA MET A 185 3.62 68.09 16.05
C MET A 185 4.44 69.20 15.37
N THR A 186 4.76 69.06 14.08
CA THR A 186 5.46 70.11 13.32
C THR A 186 4.64 71.41 13.24
N LYS A 187 3.31 71.32 13.09
CA LYS A 187 2.43 72.51 13.16
C LYS A 187 2.44 73.15 14.55
N GLN A 188 2.44 72.34 15.61
CA GLN A 188 2.52 72.82 16.99
C GLN A 188 3.87 73.49 17.27
N GLU A 189 5.00 72.90 16.83
CA GLU A 189 6.33 73.50 16.92
C GLU A 189 6.39 74.84 16.19
N LYS A 190 5.80 74.92 14.98
CA LYS A 190 5.72 76.18 14.23
C LYS A 190 4.91 77.24 14.98
N LEU A 191 3.74 76.87 15.50
CA LEU A 191 2.91 77.78 16.29
C LEU A 191 3.62 78.26 17.57
N LEU A 192 4.36 77.37 18.24
CA LEU A 192 5.18 77.72 19.39
C LEU A 192 6.27 78.73 19.02
N ALA A 193 7.01 78.50 17.93
CA ALA A 193 8.01 79.45 17.44
C ALA A 193 7.40 80.81 17.04
N GLU A 194 6.22 80.82 16.43
CA GLU A 194 5.46 82.05 16.15
C GLU A 194 5.06 82.78 17.45
N LYS A 195 4.68 82.04 18.49
CA LYS A 195 4.36 82.63 19.81
C LYS A 195 5.61 83.15 20.51
N GLU A 196 6.73 82.42 20.48
CA GLU A 196 8.01 82.88 21.03
C GLU A 196 8.50 84.16 20.34
N THR A 197 8.45 84.22 19.01
CA THR A 197 8.82 85.45 18.27
C THR A 197 7.87 86.61 18.57
N ALA A 198 6.58 86.36 18.77
CA ALA A 198 5.64 87.39 19.19
C ALA A 198 5.91 87.90 20.61
N VAL A 199 6.20 86.98 21.55
CA VAL A 199 6.60 87.32 22.93
C VAL A 199 7.89 88.14 22.91
N GLU A 200 8.89 87.75 22.12
CA GLU A 200 10.14 88.48 21.99
C GLU A 200 9.93 89.88 21.39
N ARG A 201 9.07 90.02 20.37
CA ARG A 201 8.68 91.33 19.82
C ARG A 201 8.03 92.20 20.89
N HIS A 202 7.05 91.68 21.62
CA HIS A 202 6.40 92.42 22.70
C HIS A 202 7.40 92.79 23.82
N ARG A 203 8.36 91.92 24.13
CA ARG A 203 9.43 92.22 25.08
C ARG A 203 10.33 93.37 24.60
N GLN A 204 10.69 93.39 23.32
CA GLN A 204 11.47 94.47 22.70
C GLN A 204 10.68 95.78 22.64
N GLU A 205 9.41 95.73 22.27
CA GLU A 205 8.49 96.88 22.31
C GLU A 205 8.41 97.43 23.74
N ASN A 206 8.20 96.58 24.74
CA ASN A 206 8.13 96.98 26.14
C ASN A 206 9.44 97.63 26.61
N ALA A 207 10.60 97.06 26.27
CA ALA A 207 11.90 97.65 26.56
C ALA A 207 12.11 99.02 25.86
N SER A 208 11.63 99.17 24.63
CA SER A 208 11.71 100.43 23.89
C SER A 208 10.79 101.51 24.49
N LEU A 209 9.60 101.11 24.94
CA LEU A 209 8.66 101.97 25.65
C LEU A 209 9.22 102.38 27.01
N GLU A 210 9.77 101.45 27.78
CA GLU A 210 10.49 101.74 29.04
C GLU A 210 11.62 102.75 28.81
N SER A 211 12.44 102.58 27.75
CA SER A 211 13.48 103.56 27.41
C SER A 211 12.92 104.91 26.99
N THR A 212 11.78 104.94 26.29
CA THR A 212 11.13 106.19 25.86
C THR A 212 10.54 106.92 27.05
N VAL A 213 9.88 106.19 27.95
CA VAL A 213 9.38 106.70 29.23
C VAL A 213 10.54 107.30 30.02
N LYS A 214 11.64 106.56 30.20
CA LYS A 214 12.85 107.07 30.87
C LYS A 214 13.40 108.35 30.22
N ASN A 215 13.51 108.39 28.90
CA ASN A 215 13.96 109.59 28.18
C ASN A 215 13.02 110.78 28.40
N LYS A 216 11.71 110.53 28.43
CA LYS A 216 10.69 111.56 28.70
C LYS A 216 10.71 112.01 30.16
N GLU A 217 10.92 111.10 31.10
CA GLU A 217 11.15 111.43 32.51
C GLU A 217 12.40 112.31 32.68
N ASP A 218 13.50 111.97 32.00
CA ASP A 218 14.73 112.78 31.97
C ASP A 218 14.52 114.16 31.33
N GLU A 219 13.72 114.24 30.26
CA GLU A 219 13.34 115.50 29.60
C GLU A 219 12.44 116.35 30.50
N VAL A 220 11.45 115.75 31.16
CA VAL A 220 10.61 116.41 32.17
C VAL A 220 11.46 116.92 33.31
N LYS A 221 12.43 116.12 33.79
CA LYS A 221 13.37 116.54 34.84
C LYS A 221 14.23 117.73 34.38
N LYS A 222 14.78 117.70 33.16
CA LYS A 222 15.52 118.84 32.59
C LYS A 222 14.65 120.08 32.43
N LEU A 223 13.42 119.92 31.96
CA LEU A 223 12.46 121.01 31.81
C LEU A 223 12.02 121.55 33.17
N SER A 224 11.89 120.71 34.20
CA SER A 224 11.61 121.17 35.56
C SER A 224 12.81 121.91 36.15
N GLU A 225 14.02 121.40 35.97
CA GLU A 225 15.27 122.09 36.37
C GLU A 225 15.43 123.43 35.63
N ALA A 226 15.07 123.49 34.34
CA ALA A 226 15.06 124.71 33.53
C ALA A 226 13.96 125.70 33.97
N LEU A 227 12.77 125.19 34.30
CA LEU A 227 11.68 125.98 34.86
C LEU A 227 12.08 126.55 36.22
N GLU A 228 12.72 125.75 37.06
CA GLU A 228 13.22 126.16 38.38
C GLU A 228 14.32 127.22 38.25
N THR A 229 15.27 127.06 37.33
CA THR A 229 16.30 128.09 37.07
C THR A 229 15.72 129.37 36.45
N THR A 230 14.72 129.29 35.58
CA THR A 230 14.08 130.48 35.01
C THR A 230 13.16 131.17 36.01
N THR A 231 12.46 130.43 36.88
CA THR A 231 11.73 131.01 38.01
C THR A 231 12.68 131.62 39.03
N ALA A 232 13.83 131.00 39.32
CA ALA A 232 14.87 131.59 40.15
C ALA A 232 15.41 132.89 39.54
N LYS A 233 15.74 132.92 38.23
CA LYS A 233 16.16 134.14 37.51
C LYS A 233 15.06 135.20 37.44
N LEU A 234 13.80 134.80 37.32
CA LEU A 234 12.66 135.72 37.37
C LEU A 234 12.53 136.34 38.75
N GLU A 235 12.71 135.54 39.81
CA GLU A 235 12.69 136.02 41.18
C GLU A 235 13.90 136.91 41.50
N GLU A 236 15.06 136.59 40.95
CA GLU A 236 16.26 137.43 40.99
C GLU A 236 16.04 138.76 40.25
N SER A 237 15.36 138.73 39.09
CA SER A 237 14.97 139.94 38.33
C SER A 237 13.89 140.76 39.05
N LYS A 238 12.93 140.12 39.74
CA LYS A 238 11.98 140.80 40.63
C LYS A 238 12.68 141.46 41.82
N GLN A 239 13.64 140.78 42.45
CA GLN A 239 14.47 141.36 43.51
C GLN A 239 15.29 142.55 42.96
N LEU A 240 15.83 142.43 41.75
CA LEU A 240 16.53 143.51 41.05
C LEU A 240 15.61 144.70 40.78
N LEU A 241 14.37 144.46 40.33
CA LEU A 241 13.34 145.49 40.15
C LEU A 241 13.00 146.18 41.47
N LYS A 242 12.84 145.41 42.54
CA LYS A 242 12.59 145.93 43.90
C LYS A 242 13.78 146.77 44.41
N THR A 243 15.00 146.41 44.01
CA THR A 243 16.22 147.17 44.33
C THR A 243 16.30 148.46 43.53
N ASN A 244 15.98 148.43 42.22
CA ASN A 244 15.89 149.63 41.38
C ASN A 244 14.78 150.58 41.83
N GLU A 245 13.64 150.05 42.29
CA GLU A 245 12.54 150.84 42.84
C GLU A 245 12.98 151.60 44.10
N ASN A 246 13.80 150.98 44.96
CA ASN A 246 14.41 151.64 46.12
C ASN A 246 15.44 152.72 45.72
N VAL A 247 16.22 152.49 44.67
CA VAL A 247 17.18 153.48 44.13
C VAL A 247 16.46 154.68 43.50
N ILE A 248 15.36 154.46 42.77
CA ILE A 248 14.53 155.51 42.19
C ILE A 248 13.88 156.36 43.28
N ASN A 249 13.41 155.74 44.36
CA ASN A 249 12.86 156.47 45.52
C ASN A 249 13.91 157.30 46.26
N TRP A 250 15.19 156.90 46.24
CA TRP A 250 16.28 157.67 46.86
C TRP A 250 16.68 158.89 46.03
N LEU A 251 16.77 158.76 44.69
CA LEU A 251 17.10 159.87 43.79
C LEU A 251 16.01 160.95 43.74
N ASN A 252 14.72 160.57 43.78
CA ASN A 252 13.61 161.54 43.84
C ASN A 252 13.61 162.39 45.12
N LYS A 253 14.24 161.90 46.20
CA LYS A 253 14.34 162.61 47.48
C LYS A 253 15.50 163.61 47.53
N GLN A 254 16.44 163.54 46.59
CA GLN A 254 17.61 164.43 46.50
C GLN A 254 17.42 165.57 45.48
N MET A 255 16.47 165.45 44.56
CA MET A 255 16.17 166.44 43.52
C MET A 255 15.37 167.67 44.03
N ASN A 256 14.58 167.53 45.12
CA ASN A 256 13.70 168.61 45.59
C ASN A 256 14.39 169.71 46.42
N ASP A 257 15.66 169.56 46.80
CA ASP A 257 16.34 170.46 47.77
C ASP A 257 17.43 171.39 47.19
N GLN A 258 17.60 171.50 45.85
CA GLN A 258 18.52 172.50 45.26
C GLN A 258 17.98 173.19 44.00
N MET A 259 17.08 174.17 44.17
CA MET A 259 16.92 175.31 43.24
C MET A 259 17.79 176.49 43.72
N MET A 260 19.10 176.46 43.49
CA MET A 260 19.99 177.64 43.64
C MET A 260 21.32 177.44 42.85
N SER A 261 21.34 177.67 41.53
CA SER A 261 22.46 178.31 40.77
C SER A 261 22.35 178.14 39.24
N GLN A 262 22.05 179.26 38.58
CA GLN A 262 22.37 179.70 37.20
C GLN A 262 22.89 178.73 36.08
N GLN A 263 22.10 178.72 35.00
CA GLN A 263 22.40 179.23 33.64
C GLN A 263 23.25 178.41 32.61
N ARG A 264 22.65 178.27 31.41
CA ARG A 264 23.19 178.17 30.02
C ARG A 264 23.22 176.81 29.26
N LEU A 265 22.58 176.87 28.07
CA LEU A 265 22.89 176.29 26.74
C LEU A 265 22.60 174.78 26.44
N GLY A 266 21.92 174.50 25.30
CA GLY A 266 21.78 173.17 24.64
C GLY A 266 22.97 172.84 23.71
N PRO A 267 22.87 172.09 22.57
CA PRO A 267 22.03 170.95 22.10
C PRO A 267 22.87 169.75 21.50
N PHE A 268 22.25 168.73 20.84
CA PHE A 268 22.74 167.92 19.68
C PHE A 268 23.53 166.56 19.80
N GLU A 269 23.06 165.56 19.03
CA GLU A 269 23.70 164.50 18.16
C GLU A 269 24.58 163.27 18.59
N MET A 270 24.15 162.08 18.07
CA MET A 270 24.80 161.08 17.15
C MET A 270 26.10 160.29 17.46
N HIS A 271 25.96 158.93 17.37
CA HIS A 271 26.73 157.94 16.58
C HIS A 271 28.01 157.19 17.07
N THR A 272 28.09 155.94 16.55
CA THR A 272 29.24 155.04 16.25
C THR A 272 29.74 154.06 17.32
N LYS A 273 30.31 152.88 17.04
CA LYS A 273 30.21 151.80 16.01
C LYS A 273 31.37 150.81 16.32
N THR A 274 31.14 149.51 16.09
CA THR A 274 32.09 148.47 15.55
C THR A 274 33.33 148.05 16.38
N VAL A 275 33.84 146.81 16.37
CA VAL A 275 34.56 146.03 15.31
C VAL A 275 34.82 144.59 15.89
N SER A 276 34.41 143.45 15.29
CA SER A 276 35.11 142.56 14.30
C SER A 276 36.16 141.57 14.91
N PRO A 277 36.82 140.61 14.21
CA PRO A 277 36.56 139.82 12.96
C PRO A 277 36.97 138.29 12.98
N ARG A 278 36.81 137.60 11.81
CA ARG A 278 37.49 136.38 11.24
C ARG A 278 36.99 134.98 11.68
N GLY A 279 36.82 133.93 10.86
CA GLY A 279 37.15 133.57 9.46
C GLY A 279 36.90 132.03 9.20
N PRO A 280 37.08 131.47 7.96
CA PRO A 280 36.29 130.37 7.33
C PRO A 280 37.16 129.19 6.75
N PRO A 281 36.92 128.44 5.61
CA PRO A 281 35.75 127.88 4.82
C PRO A 281 35.90 126.37 4.31
N LEU A 282 34.94 125.84 3.51
CA LEU A 282 35.04 125.02 2.24
C LEU A 282 34.15 123.74 2.06
N VAL A 283 33.79 123.52 0.77
CA VAL A 283 32.92 122.60 -0.03
C VAL A 283 33.48 121.13 -0.16
N PRO A 284 33.04 120.13 -1.02
CA PRO A 284 31.99 120.01 -2.09
C PRO A 284 31.22 118.65 -2.34
N TYR A 285 30.22 118.73 -3.25
CA TYR A 285 29.72 117.84 -4.36
C TYR A 285 30.20 116.37 -4.63
N ASN A 286 29.25 115.47 -5.00
CA ASN A 286 29.14 114.55 -6.20
C ASN A 286 28.14 113.39 -5.91
N LYS A 287 27.16 112.93 -6.71
CA LYS A 287 26.95 112.52 -8.14
C LYS A 287 27.53 111.13 -8.54
N VAL A 288 26.63 110.23 -9.02
CA VAL A 288 26.78 109.07 -9.96
C VAL A 288 27.71 107.89 -9.53
N THR A 289 27.59 106.59 -9.91
CA THR A 289 26.89 105.83 -10.97
C THR A 289 26.92 104.31 -10.63
N SER A 290 25.93 103.58 -11.16
CA SER A 290 25.96 102.21 -11.72
C SER A 290 27.33 101.55 -11.98
N THR A 291 27.48 100.25 -11.66
CA THR A 291 27.94 99.13 -12.55
C THR A 291 27.75 97.81 -11.76
N THR A 292 26.81 96.92 -12.08
CA THR A 292 26.88 95.86 -13.10
C THR A 292 28.18 95.05 -13.11
N VAL A 293 28.12 93.81 -12.66
CA VAL A 293 28.59 92.56 -13.31
C VAL A 293 27.91 91.44 -12.53
N GLY A 294 27.05 90.61 -13.12
CA GLY A 294 27.48 89.46 -13.93
C GLY A 294 27.91 88.35 -12.95
N SER A 295 27.43 87.13 -13.00
CA SER A 295 26.78 86.39 -14.06
C SER A 295 26.44 85.02 -13.46
N SER A 296 25.36 84.39 -13.94
CA SER A 296 25.22 82.92 -14.05
C SER A 296 25.18 82.12 -12.73
N SER A 297 24.44 81.04 -12.55
CA SER A 297 23.80 80.13 -13.46
C SER A 297 22.72 79.34 -12.70
N ALA A 298 21.62 79.10 -13.40
CA ALA A 298 20.85 77.85 -13.44
C ALA A 298 21.28 76.68 -12.53
N GLY A 299 20.27 75.97 -12.02
CA GLY A 299 20.36 74.51 -11.99
C GLY A 299 19.96 73.82 -10.69
N ASN A 300 18.65 73.64 -10.52
CA ASN A 300 17.97 72.40 -10.18
C ASN A 300 18.72 71.23 -9.46
N ARG A 301 17.99 70.74 -8.43
CA ARG A 301 17.68 69.33 -8.10
C ARG A 301 18.76 68.42 -7.49
N THR A 302 18.40 67.97 -6.28
CA THR A 302 18.42 66.60 -5.72
C THR A 302 19.61 65.71 -5.99
N ASP A 303 20.22 65.18 -4.91
CA ASP A 303 20.57 63.76 -4.88
C ASP A 303 20.58 63.15 -3.47
N ILE A 304 20.15 61.89 -3.46
CA ILE A 304 20.07 60.93 -2.35
C ILE A 304 21.21 59.92 -2.55
N PRO A 305 21.89 59.40 -1.51
CA PRO A 305 22.86 58.33 -1.69
C PRO A 305 22.20 56.96 -1.81
N ARG A 306 22.66 56.19 -2.80
CA ARG A 306 22.24 54.84 -3.20
C ARG A 306 23.08 53.80 -2.46
N PHE A 307 22.43 52.87 -1.76
CA PHE A 307 23.04 51.62 -1.25
C PHE A 307 22.76 50.47 -2.24
N THR A 308 23.66 49.49 -2.19
CA THR A 308 23.94 48.38 -3.11
C THR A 308 22.87 47.27 -3.17
N GLU A 309 22.75 46.67 -4.35
CA GLU A 309 21.99 45.46 -4.70
C GLU A 309 22.46 44.20 -3.93
N PRO A 310 21.59 43.17 -3.87
CA PRO A 310 22.03 41.88 -4.40
C PRO A 310 21.02 41.20 -5.35
N ALA A 311 21.62 40.56 -6.36
CA ALA A 311 21.27 39.30 -7.04
C ALA A 311 19.79 39.00 -7.37
N GLN A 312 19.50 39.04 -8.67
CA GLN A 312 18.32 38.42 -9.28
C GLN A 312 18.35 36.89 -9.14
N ILE A 313 17.34 36.34 -8.48
CA ILE A 313 17.00 34.91 -8.56
C ILE A 313 16.12 34.70 -9.79
N ALA A 314 16.62 33.92 -10.74
CA ALA A 314 15.90 33.49 -11.93
C ALA A 314 14.74 32.55 -11.55
N TYR A 315 13.51 32.91 -11.94
CA TYR A 315 12.37 32.00 -11.94
C TYR A 315 12.58 30.90 -13.00
N ARG A 316 12.86 29.67 -12.57
CA ARG A 316 12.69 28.48 -13.42
C ARG A 316 11.20 28.13 -13.52
N LYS A 317 10.69 28.06 -14.75
CA LYS A 317 9.44 27.34 -15.08
C LYS A 317 9.52 25.88 -14.58
N PRO A 318 8.49 25.31 -13.94
CA PRO A 318 8.32 23.87 -13.90
C PRO A 318 7.89 23.40 -15.28
N GLY A 319 8.76 22.62 -15.94
CA GLY A 319 8.39 21.87 -17.14
C GLY A 319 7.35 20.80 -16.81
N SER A 320 6.44 20.59 -17.75
CA SER A 320 5.52 19.46 -17.81
C SER A 320 6.29 18.14 -17.74
N ARG A 321 6.22 17.43 -16.60
CA ARG A 321 6.60 16.03 -16.54
C ARG A 321 5.48 15.21 -17.18
N GLN A 322 5.76 14.64 -18.36
CA GLN A 322 5.01 13.50 -18.88
C GLN A 322 5.03 12.37 -17.86
N GLY A 323 3.85 11.85 -17.53
CA GLY A 323 3.70 10.63 -16.76
C GLY A 323 4.26 9.45 -17.56
N MET A 324 5.34 8.85 -17.06
CA MET A 324 5.77 7.53 -17.48
C MET A 324 4.92 6.50 -16.75
N LEU A 325 4.06 5.82 -17.50
CA LEU A 325 3.37 4.60 -17.10
C LEU A 325 4.42 3.49 -16.83
N PRO A 326 4.27 2.69 -15.76
CA PRO A 326 5.07 1.49 -15.62
C PRO A 326 4.57 0.42 -16.61
N HIS A 327 5.50 -0.12 -17.39
CA HIS A 327 5.29 -1.34 -18.20
C HIS A 327 5.10 -2.56 -17.28
N PRO A 328 4.19 -3.50 -17.61
CA PRO A 328 4.10 -4.77 -16.93
C PRO A 328 5.25 -5.69 -17.35
N VAL A 329 5.88 -6.31 -16.35
CA VAL A 329 6.88 -7.36 -16.51
C VAL A 329 6.20 -8.61 -17.07
N GLY A 330 6.70 -9.09 -18.21
CA GLY A 330 6.20 -10.30 -18.87
C GLY A 330 6.37 -11.54 -18.01
N GLN A 331 5.27 -12.26 -17.80
CA GLN A 331 5.30 -13.68 -17.47
C GLN A 331 5.04 -14.48 -18.74
N SER A 332 6.02 -15.29 -19.08
CA SER A 332 5.98 -16.29 -20.14
C SER A 332 4.91 -17.33 -19.84
N THR A 333 3.86 -17.40 -20.66
CA THR A 333 2.98 -18.57 -20.76
C THR A 333 3.46 -19.42 -21.95
N PRO A 334 3.56 -20.75 -21.82
CA PRO A 334 3.81 -21.62 -22.97
C PRO A 334 2.53 -21.77 -23.80
N ASN A 335 2.67 -21.58 -25.10
CA ASN A 335 1.66 -21.88 -26.12
C ASN A 335 1.16 -23.33 -25.98
N VAL A 336 -0.16 -23.49 -25.83
CA VAL A 336 -0.87 -24.75 -26.10
C VAL A 336 -1.46 -24.64 -27.51
N PRO A 337 -1.23 -25.60 -28.43
CA PRO A 337 -1.87 -25.57 -29.74
C PRO A 337 -3.32 -26.07 -29.64
N SER A 338 -4.27 -25.24 -30.07
CA SER A 338 -5.65 -25.65 -30.35
C SER A 338 -5.68 -26.59 -31.56
N GLY A 339 -5.96 -27.87 -31.31
CA GLY A 339 -6.27 -28.86 -32.33
C GLY A 339 -7.75 -28.80 -32.72
N VAL A 340 -7.99 -28.57 -34.00
CA VAL A 340 -9.29 -28.61 -34.68
C VAL A 340 -9.86 -30.03 -34.66
N LEU A 341 -11.10 -30.18 -34.21
CA LEU A 341 -11.92 -31.38 -34.42
C LEU A 341 -12.47 -31.39 -35.85
N PRO A 342 -12.51 -32.55 -36.52
CA PRO A 342 -13.61 -32.85 -37.43
C PRO A 342 -14.42 -34.04 -36.93
N ALA A 343 -15.73 -33.91 -37.11
CA ALA A 343 -16.74 -34.91 -36.85
C ALA A 343 -16.77 -36.00 -37.94
N GLY A 344 -17.19 -37.20 -37.54
CA GLY A 344 -17.95 -38.13 -38.38
C GLY A 344 -17.21 -39.33 -38.96
N GLY A 345 -17.66 -40.54 -38.60
CA GLY A 345 -17.37 -41.75 -39.39
C GLY A 345 -17.35 -43.06 -38.60
N VAL A 346 -18.53 -43.65 -38.36
CA VAL A 346 -18.73 -45.09 -38.05
C VAL A 346 -18.57 -45.90 -39.35
N THR A 347 -17.73 -46.95 -39.42
CA THR A 347 -18.10 -48.39 -39.39
C THR A 347 -16.85 -49.28 -39.64
N PRO A 348 -16.91 -50.61 -39.36
CA PRO A 348 -15.76 -51.44 -38.99
C PRO A 348 -15.25 -52.35 -40.13
N LEU A 349 -14.03 -52.88 -40.03
CA LEU A 349 -13.71 -54.17 -40.66
C LEU A 349 -12.47 -54.87 -40.07
N SER A 350 -12.60 -56.18 -40.02
CA SER A 350 -11.71 -57.19 -39.45
C SER A 350 -10.43 -57.46 -40.26
N ARG A 351 -9.41 -57.98 -39.54
CA ARG A 351 -8.22 -58.78 -39.94
C ARG A 351 -8.50 -59.82 -41.07
N PRO A 352 -7.51 -60.53 -41.69
CA PRO A 352 -6.08 -60.68 -41.33
C PRO A 352 -5.04 -60.80 -42.50
N LEU A 353 -3.73 -60.80 -42.20
CA LEU A 353 -2.74 -61.87 -42.52
C LEU A 353 -1.26 -61.42 -42.42
N THR A 354 -0.46 -62.31 -41.84
CA THR A 354 0.96 -62.67 -42.11
C THR A 354 2.06 -61.59 -42.28
N GLY A 355 2.96 -61.56 -41.28
CA GLY A 355 4.39 -61.87 -41.44
C GLY A 355 5.26 -61.01 -42.35
N THR A 356 6.18 -60.23 -41.76
CA THR A 356 7.63 -60.23 -42.03
C THR A 356 8.32 -59.20 -41.13
N GLU A 357 9.44 -59.60 -40.53
CA GLU A 357 10.30 -58.79 -39.67
C GLU A 357 10.89 -57.56 -40.40
N PRO A 358 11.47 -56.61 -39.65
CA PRO A 358 12.92 -56.47 -39.82
C PRO A 358 13.71 -56.34 -38.50
N ILE A 359 14.82 -57.09 -38.55
CA ILE A 359 16.09 -56.99 -37.83
C ILE A 359 16.45 -55.56 -37.41
N LEU A 360 16.68 -55.36 -36.10
CA LEU A 360 17.47 -54.24 -35.58
C LEU A 360 18.61 -54.77 -34.70
N ASP A 361 19.77 -54.14 -34.91
CA ASP A 361 21.15 -54.55 -34.65
C ASP A 361 21.53 -54.61 -33.16
N ALA A 362 22.26 -55.66 -32.77
CA ALA A 362 22.66 -55.99 -31.40
C ALA A 362 23.97 -55.28 -30.94
N LYS A 363 24.18 -54.02 -31.36
CA LYS A 363 25.42 -53.27 -31.08
C LYS A 363 25.33 -52.16 -30.03
N TYR A 364 24.23 -52.04 -29.28
CA TYR A 364 24.05 -50.93 -28.33
C TYR A 364 23.69 -51.30 -26.87
N PHE A 365 24.06 -52.49 -26.39
CA PHE A 365 23.98 -52.79 -24.96
C PHE A 365 25.36 -53.07 -24.36
N HIS A 366 25.95 -52.04 -23.75
CA HIS A 366 27.02 -52.20 -22.76
C HIS A 366 26.39 -52.44 -21.38
N ALA A 367 26.62 -53.62 -20.81
CA ALA A 367 26.36 -53.90 -19.40
C ALA A 367 27.70 -53.85 -18.65
N THR A 368 27.85 -52.88 -17.75
CA THR A 368 28.92 -52.89 -16.74
C THR A 368 28.49 -53.76 -15.58
N GLY A 369 29.15 -54.90 -15.43
CA GLY A 369 29.10 -55.70 -14.21
C GLY A 369 29.98 -55.08 -13.12
N ASN A 370 29.60 -55.30 -11.87
CA ASN A 370 30.53 -55.61 -10.79
C ASN A 370 29.78 -56.28 -9.65
N GLY A 371 30.13 -57.55 -9.39
CA GLY A 371 29.76 -58.26 -8.17
C GLY A 371 30.88 -58.20 -7.14
N ALA A 372 30.52 -58.33 -5.87
CA ALA A 372 31.28 -59.05 -4.83
C ALA A 372 30.55 -58.96 -3.49
N ASN A 373 30.08 -60.11 -3.00
CA ASN A 373 29.94 -60.43 -1.56
C ASN A 373 31.36 -60.88 -1.07
N PRO A 374 31.74 -60.94 0.22
CA PRO A 374 30.95 -61.53 1.32
C PRO A 374 31.12 -60.92 2.74
N GLN A 375 30.33 -61.47 3.68
CA GLN A 375 30.70 -61.88 5.06
C GLN A 375 30.04 -61.16 6.26
N LYS A 376 29.40 -62.02 7.09
CA LYS A 376 28.78 -61.85 8.43
C LYS A 376 29.83 -61.53 9.52
N PRO A 377 29.50 -61.01 10.72
CA PRO A 377 28.73 -61.71 11.80
C PRO A 377 27.66 -60.79 12.45
N GLY A 378 26.62 -61.19 13.19
CA GLY A 378 26.50 -62.19 14.27
C GLY A 378 26.25 -61.45 15.60
N ALA A 379 24.99 -61.36 16.06
CA ALA A 379 24.60 -61.14 17.47
C ALA A 379 23.13 -61.54 17.68
N GLU A 380 22.90 -62.19 18.82
CA GLU A 380 21.75 -62.99 19.25
C GLU A 380 20.73 -62.16 20.12
N PRO A 381 19.67 -62.73 20.76
CA PRO A 381 18.31 -62.17 20.85
C PRO A 381 18.00 -61.70 22.32
N PRO A 382 16.77 -61.60 22.93
CA PRO A 382 15.60 -62.50 22.86
C PRO A 382 14.17 -61.87 22.94
N LEU A 383 13.18 -62.76 22.91
CA LEU A 383 11.75 -62.61 23.16
C LEU A 383 11.39 -62.20 24.61
N MET A 384 10.41 -61.30 24.79
CA MET A 384 9.39 -61.24 25.88
C MET A 384 8.28 -60.28 25.41
N SER A 385 7.01 -60.67 25.27
CA SER A 385 5.96 -60.87 26.30
C SER A 385 5.69 -59.66 27.20
N ALA A 386 4.58 -58.94 26.95
CA ALA A 386 3.73 -58.20 27.91
C ALA A 386 2.76 -57.28 27.13
N TYR A 387 1.45 -57.57 27.08
CA TYR A 387 0.40 -57.06 27.98
C TYR A 387 -0.12 -55.63 27.67
N PHE A 388 -1.46 -55.54 27.59
CA PHE A 388 -2.37 -54.38 27.67
C PHE A 388 -2.89 -53.71 26.36
N PRO A 389 -4.14 -53.17 26.38
CA PRO A 389 -5.19 -53.59 25.45
C PRO A 389 -5.80 -52.44 24.64
N ARG A 390 -6.65 -52.82 23.69
CA ARG A 390 -7.41 -51.92 22.80
C ARG A 390 -8.48 -51.12 23.58
N PRO A 391 -8.66 -49.82 23.31
CA PRO A 391 -9.88 -49.12 23.70
C PRO A 391 -11.01 -49.46 22.71
N ARG A 392 -12.14 -49.94 23.24
CA ARG A 392 -13.43 -49.99 22.54
C ARG A 392 -13.99 -48.57 22.43
N GLY A 393 -14.46 -48.19 21.25
CA GLY A 393 -15.13 -46.90 21.05
C GLY A 393 -15.75 -46.78 19.66
N THR A 394 -16.82 -47.52 19.40
CA THR A 394 -17.80 -47.31 18.32
C THR A 394 -19.10 -47.97 18.79
N LEU A 395 -20.32 -47.45 18.66
CA LEU A 395 -20.91 -46.27 18.02
C LEU A 395 -22.41 -46.23 18.49
N PRO A 396 -23.20 -45.20 18.13
CA PRO A 396 -24.53 -44.90 18.66
C PRO A 396 -25.66 -45.55 17.85
N THR A 397 -26.90 -45.48 18.37
CA THR A 397 -28.15 -45.58 17.59
C THR A 397 -29.29 -45.03 18.47
N THR A 398 -29.82 -43.86 18.09
CA THR A 398 -31.18 -43.61 17.56
C THR A 398 -32.27 -43.54 18.62
#